data_AF-A0A961MMR1-F1
#
_entry.id   AF-A0A961MMR1-F1
#
_cell.length_a   1.000
_cell.length_b   1.000
_cell.length_c   1.000
_cell.angle_alpha   90.00
_cell.angle_beta   90.00
_cell.angle_gamma   90.00
#
_symmetry.space_group_name_H-M   'P 1'
#
loop_
_entity.id
_entity.type
_entity.pdbx_description
1 polymer ?
#
loop_
_entity_poly.entity_id
_entity_poly.type
_entity_poly.pdbx_seq_one_letter_code
_entity_poly.pdbx_strand_id
1 'polypeptide(L)'
;WALYLDGEAFADDQGRVAPAAAAPVVVLGNLNADPEDGAGLDGAIGQLLSHPRLRDPRPRSEGAVAAAAAQGGANLRQKGAPATDTADWRDDGGPGNLRVDYVLPDAALTIAGAGVFWPAPEAALAGTVAAGPSHRLVWADVVLPEAEPATSAAKTASAELGR
;
A
#
# COMPACT_ATOMS: atom_id res chain seq x y z
N TRP A 1 7.44 -3.31 10.09
CA TRP A 1 6.14 -3.80 9.61
C TRP A 1 6.09 -5.31 9.46
N ALA A 2 6.99 -5.96 8.70
CA ALA A 2 6.98 -7.43 8.56
C ALA A 2 7.03 -8.16 9.93
N LEU A 3 8.01 -7.80 10.77
CA LEU A 3 8.11 -8.28 12.15
C LEU A 3 6.79 -8.15 12.94
N TYR A 4 6.11 -6.99 12.82
CA TYR A 4 4.83 -6.76 13.49
C TYR A 4 3.75 -7.73 12.99
N LEU A 5 3.67 -7.95 11.67
CA LEU A 5 2.71 -8.88 11.06
C LEU A 5 2.98 -10.34 11.41
N ASP A 6 4.25 -10.69 11.69
CA ASP A 6 4.69 -11.99 12.21
C ASP A 6 4.43 -12.17 13.72
N GLY A 7 3.87 -11.15 14.38
CA GLY A 7 3.45 -11.21 15.78
C GLY A 7 4.45 -10.60 16.75
N GLU A 8 5.54 -9.98 16.27
CA GLU A 8 6.44 -9.23 17.14
C GLU A 8 5.71 -8.04 17.78
N ALA A 9 5.82 -7.99 19.10
CA ALA A 9 5.20 -6.96 19.92
C ALA A 9 6.09 -5.71 19.96
N PHE A 10 5.54 -4.58 19.51
CA PHE A 10 6.17 -3.27 19.69
C PHE A 10 5.36 -2.46 20.69
N ALA A 11 6.06 -1.78 21.59
CA ALA A 11 5.46 -0.78 22.46
C ALA A 11 5.41 0.57 21.74
N ASP A 12 4.29 1.28 21.84
CA ASP A 12 4.22 2.67 21.42
C ASP A 12 4.98 3.59 22.40
N ASP A 13 4.95 4.89 22.12
CA ASP A 13 5.60 5.93 22.93
C ASP A 13 5.04 6.05 24.36
N GLN A 14 3.88 5.45 24.62
CA GLN A 14 3.24 5.36 25.94
C GLN A 14 3.46 4.00 26.61
N GLY A 15 4.26 3.11 26.01
CA GLY A 15 4.53 1.77 26.52
C GLY A 15 3.39 0.76 26.26
N ARG A 16 2.37 1.12 25.48
CA ARG A 16 1.26 0.22 25.15
C ARG A 16 1.68 -0.70 24.03
N VAL A 17 1.45 -1.99 24.22
CA VAL A 17 1.69 -3.02 23.22
C VAL A 17 0.36 -3.43 22.60
N ALA A 18 0.25 -3.36 21.28
CA ALA A 18 -0.88 -3.90 20.53
C ALA A 18 -0.36 -5.01 19.60
N PRO A 19 -0.80 -6.27 19.73
CA PRO A 19 -0.41 -7.31 18.77
C PRO A 19 -1.00 -7.01 17.39
N ALA A 20 -0.41 -7.58 16.34
CA ALA A 20 -1.06 -7.57 15.04
C ALA A 20 -2.46 -8.21 15.15
N ALA A 21 -3.46 -7.55 14.57
CA ALA A 21 -4.83 -8.04 14.59
C ALA A 21 -4.93 -9.43 13.94
N ALA A 22 -5.86 -10.27 14.38
CA ALA A 22 -6.20 -11.50 13.64
C ALA A 22 -7.13 -11.21 12.44
N ALA A 23 -7.90 -10.12 12.51
CA ALA A 23 -8.74 -9.64 11.41
C ALA A 23 -7.88 -9.18 10.22
N PRO A 24 -8.46 -9.10 9.00
CA PRO A 24 -7.77 -8.53 7.85
C PRO A 24 -7.21 -7.13 8.14
N VAL A 25 -5.98 -6.89 7.72
CA VAL A 25 -5.26 -5.60 7.86
C VAL A 25 -4.98 -4.95 6.51
N VAL A 26 -4.67 -3.66 6.51
CA VAL A 26 -4.08 -2.98 5.35
C VAL A 26 -2.86 -2.23 5.83
N VAL A 27 -1.69 -2.46 5.23
CA VAL A 27 -0.53 -1.59 5.40
C VAL A 27 -0.61 -0.51 4.33
N LEU A 28 -0.78 0.74 4.77
CA LEU A 28 -1.02 1.89 3.90
C LEU A 28 -0.09 3.04 4.27
N GLY A 29 0.61 3.58 3.28
CA GLY A 29 1.32 4.85 3.45
C GLY A 29 2.46 5.06 2.46
N ASN A 30 3.10 6.22 2.61
CA ASN A 30 4.39 6.51 2.01
C ASN A 30 5.48 5.80 2.81
N LEU A 31 6.07 4.75 2.23
CA LEU A 31 7.14 3.98 2.86
C LEU A 31 8.54 4.43 2.39
N ASN A 32 8.62 5.36 1.44
CA ASN A 32 9.87 5.92 0.89
C ASN A 32 10.91 4.87 0.49
N ALA A 33 10.45 3.72 0.03
CA ALA A 33 11.31 2.61 -0.36
C ALA A 33 10.82 2.04 -1.67
N ASP A 34 11.66 2.16 -2.70
CA ASP A 34 11.43 1.57 -4.01
C ASP A 34 12.06 0.17 -4.07
N PRO A 35 11.38 -0.82 -4.70
CA PRO A 35 11.87 -2.20 -4.74
C PRO A 35 13.08 -2.42 -5.65
N GLU A 36 13.37 -1.55 -6.62
CA GLU A 36 14.33 -1.82 -7.70
C GLU A 36 15.39 -0.71 -7.88
N ASP A 37 14.98 0.56 -7.77
CA ASP A 37 15.72 1.74 -8.23
C ASP A 37 16.05 2.74 -7.10
N GLY A 38 15.47 2.55 -5.92
CA GLY A 38 15.72 3.41 -4.74
C GLY A 38 17.09 3.18 -4.10
N ALA A 39 17.60 4.21 -3.40
CA ALA A 39 18.84 4.11 -2.61
C ALA A 39 18.61 3.63 -1.16
N GLY A 40 17.44 3.04 -0.88
CA GLY A 40 17.09 2.52 0.43
C GLY A 40 17.85 1.25 0.79
N LEU A 41 17.54 0.65 1.94
CA LEU A 41 18.10 -0.65 2.29
C LEU A 41 17.57 -1.73 1.34
N ASP A 42 18.48 -2.35 0.58
CA ASP A 42 18.17 -3.42 -0.37
C ASP A 42 17.28 -4.50 0.27
N GLY A 43 16.17 -4.82 -0.39
CA GLY A 43 15.24 -5.87 0.03
C GLY A 43 14.33 -5.51 1.22
N ALA A 44 14.48 -4.35 1.86
CA ALA A 44 13.66 -3.97 3.01
C ALA A 44 12.16 -3.87 2.68
N ILE A 45 11.82 -3.17 1.59
CA ILE A 45 10.44 -3.13 1.09
C ILE A 45 9.99 -4.48 0.52
N GLY A 46 10.94 -5.24 -0.04
CA GLY A 46 10.73 -6.60 -0.53
C GLY A 46 10.11 -7.51 0.53
N GLN A 47 10.51 -7.38 1.80
CA GLN A 47 9.92 -8.13 2.92
C GLN A 47 8.42 -7.92 3.06
N LEU A 48 7.91 -6.70 2.81
CA LEU A 48 6.47 -6.43 2.82
C LEU A 48 5.78 -6.87 1.55
N LEU A 49 6.39 -6.63 0.39
CA LEU A 49 5.81 -7.00 -0.91
C LEU A 49 5.71 -8.51 -1.11
N SER A 50 6.57 -9.29 -0.45
CA SER A 50 6.53 -10.75 -0.43
C SER A 50 5.90 -11.34 0.83
N HIS A 51 5.38 -10.52 1.75
CA HIS A 51 4.84 -11.01 3.02
C HIS A 51 3.59 -11.86 2.76
N PRO A 52 3.48 -13.09 3.29
CA PRO A 52 2.39 -14.02 2.95
C PRO A 52 1.00 -13.51 3.37
N ARG A 53 0.96 -12.65 4.41
CA ARG A 53 -0.27 -12.00 4.87
C ARG A 53 -0.70 -10.83 4.01
N LEU A 54 0.15 -10.29 3.15
CA LEU A 54 -0.17 -9.12 2.33
C LEU A 54 -0.28 -9.52 0.86
N ARG A 55 -1.06 -8.76 0.11
CA ARG A 55 -1.09 -8.85 -1.34
C ARG A 55 -0.74 -7.50 -1.93
N ASP A 56 0.29 -7.48 -2.77
CA ASP A 56 0.65 -6.30 -3.55
C ASP A 56 -0.27 -6.17 -4.78
N PRO A 57 -1.16 -5.15 -4.86
CA PRO A 57 -2.01 -4.95 -6.03
C PRO A 57 -1.25 -4.47 -7.27
N ARG A 58 0.02 -4.03 -7.14
CA ARG A 58 0.83 -3.43 -8.21
C ARG A 58 0.05 -2.37 -8.98
N PRO A 59 -0.39 -1.28 -8.30
CA PRO A 59 -1.20 -0.24 -8.92
C PRO A 59 -0.46 0.36 -10.11
N ARG A 60 -1.19 0.64 -11.19
CA ARG A 60 -0.60 1.18 -12.43
C ARG A 60 -1.21 2.51 -12.85
N SER A 61 -0.48 3.26 -13.66
CA SER A 61 -1.00 4.42 -14.37
C SER A 61 -0.33 4.63 -15.73
N GLU A 62 -1.10 5.16 -16.67
CA GLU A 62 -0.58 5.58 -17.98
C GLU A 62 0.25 6.86 -17.87
N GLY A 63 -0.12 7.76 -16.96
CA GLY A 63 0.59 9.01 -16.73
C GLY A 63 2.01 8.83 -16.22
N ALA A 64 2.27 7.82 -15.37
CA ALA A 64 3.63 7.51 -14.92
C ALA A 64 4.53 7.04 -16.09
N VAL A 65 4.00 6.17 -16.96
CA VAL A 65 4.72 5.74 -18.17
C VAL A 65 5.04 6.92 -19.08
N ALA A 66 4.06 7.78 -19.31
CA ALA A 66 4.23 8.97 -20.15
C ALA A 66 5.25 9.95 -19.55
N ALA A 67 5.19 10.18 -18.24
CA ALA A 67 6.11 11.05 -17.52
C ALA A 67 7.55 10.53 -17.62
N ALA A 68 7.79 9.27 -17.26
CA ALA A 68 9.10 8.63 -17.34
C ALA A 68 9.72 8.75 -18.75
N ALA A 69 8.92 8.51 -19.80
CA ALA A 69 9.35 8.63 -21.19
C ALA A 69 9.66 10.08 -21.60
N ALA A 70 8.85 11.04 -21.18
CA ALA A 70 9.02 12.45 -21.55
C ALA A 70 10.18 13.13 -20.79
N GLN A 71 10.37 12.76 -19.52
CA GLN A 71 11.37 13.33 -18.62
C GLN A 71 12.77 12.75 -18.85
N GLY A 72 12.86 11.47 -19.19
CA GLY A 72 14.13 10.83 -19.50
C GLY A 72 15.07 10.74 -18.28
N GLY A 73 16.34 11.12 -18.44
CA GLY A 73 17.32 11.19 -17.35
C GLY A 73 17.47 9.88 -16.56
N ALA A 74 17.28 9.93 -15.25
CA ALA A 74 17.29 8.74 -14.39
C ALA A 74 16.29 7.67 -14.85
N ASN A 75 15.08 8.04 -15.32
CA ASN A 75 14.05 7.09 -15.74
C ASN A 75 14.50 6.17 -16.87
N LEU A 76 15.41 6.62 -17.75
CA LEU A 76 15.94 5.80 -18.85
C LEU A 76 16.86 4.66 -18.39
N ARG A 77 17.31 4.71 -17.14
CA ARG A 77 18.27 3.76 -16.56
C ARG A 77 17.66 2.90 -15.46
N GLN A 78 16.40 3.15 -15.10
CA GLN A 78 15.67 2.42 -14.09
C GLN A 78 15.31 1.01 -14.59
N LYS A 79 15.23 0.08 -13.65
CA LYS A 79 14.87 -1.33 -13.87
C LYS A 79 13.39 -1.58 -13.61
N GLY A 80 12.81 -0.84 -12.67
CA GLY A 80 11.40 -0.88 -12.33
C GLY A 80 10.53 -0.52 -13.53
N ALA A 81 9.31 -1.05 -13.55
CA ALA A 81 8.34 -0.71 -14.58
C ALA A 81 7.74 0.67 -14.28
N PRO A 82 7.87 1.68 -15.16
CA PRO A 82 7.39 3.03 -14.86
C PRO A 82 5.89 3.11 -14.58
N ALA A 83 5.13 2.15 -15.10
CA ALA A 83 3.69 2.08 -14.85
C ALA A 83 3.34 2.02 -13.36
N THR A 84 4.24 1.54 -12.49
CA THR A 84 4.00 1.40 -11.04
C THR A 84 4.55 2.56 -10.21
N ASP A 85 5.12 3.59 -10.84
CA ASP A 85 5.69 4.72 -10.10
C ASP A 85 4.59 5.51 -9.40
N THR A 86 4.90 5.99 -8.20
CA THR A 86 3.98 6.73 -7.34
C THR A 86 4.50 8.12 -6.99
N ALA A 87 5.77 8.41 -7.27
CA ALA A 87 6.38 9.72 -7.05
C ALA A 87 7.17 10.18 -8.26
N ASP A 88 7.13 11.49 -8.51
CA ASP A 88 7.84 12.21 -9.56
C ASP A 88 8.93 13.09 -8.96
N TRP A 89 10.18 12.66 -9.10
CA TRP A 89 11.35 13.37 -8.58
C TRP A 89 12.32 13.72 -9.70
N ARG A 90 13.23 14.66 -9.41
CA ARG A 90 14.23 15.15 -10.37
C ARG A 90 14.97 14.00 -11.05
N ASP A 91 15.00 14.03 -12.38
CA ASP A 91 15.68 13.03 -13.20
C ASP A 91 17.20 13.27 -13.26
N ASP A 92 17.59 14.54 -13.34
CA ASP A 92 18.99 14.95 -13.37
C ASP A 92 19.53 15.14 -11.95
N GLY A 93 20.49 14.29 -11.57
CA GLY A 93 21.09 14.29 -10.24
C GLY A 93 20.13 13.88 -9.12
N GLY A 94 18.95 13.35 -9.46
CA GLY A 94 18.01 12.73 -8.54
C GLY A 94 17.67 11.29 -8.96
N PRO A 95 16.72 10.65 -8.26
CA PRO A 95 16.41 9.24 -8.47
C PRO A 95 15.50 8.98 -9.68
N GLY A 96 14.89 10.02 -10.28
CA GLY A 96 13.77 9.86 -11.21
C GLY A 96 12.49 9.43 -10.49
N ASN A 97 11.53 8.93 -11.26
CA ASN A 97 10.24 8.46 -10.76
C ASN A 97 10.43 7.15 -10.00
N LEU A 98 9.74 6.99 -8.86
CA LEU A 98 9.89 5.80 -8.02
C LEU A 98 8.55 5.33 -7.48
N ARG A 99 8.47 4.04 -7.15
CA ARG A 99 7.38 3.44 -6.40
C ARG A 99 7.66 3.50 -4.91
N VAL A 100 7.02 4.41 -4.20
CA VAL A 100 7.29 4.67 -2.77
C VAL A 100 6.04 4.74 -1.89
N ASP A 101 4.86 4.76 -2.49
CA ASP A 101 3.57 4.78 -1.82
C ASP A 101 2.84 3.46 -2.02
N TYR A 102 2.28 2.93 -0.94
CA TYR A 102 1.80 1.55 -0.91
C TYR A 102 0.42 1.46 -0.27
N VAL A 103 -0.47 0.70 -0.93
CA VAL A 103 -1.68 0.13 -0.34
C VAL A 103 -1.49 -1.39 -0.43
N LEU A 104 -1.25 -2.05 0.71
CA LEU A 104 -1.04 -3.51 0.78
C LEU A 104 -2.15 -4.14 1.63
N PRO A 105 -3.27 -4.56 1.00
CA PRO A 105 -4.33 -5.27 1.69
C PRO A 105 -3.88 -6.65 2.18
N ASP A 106 -4.57 -7.15 3.21
CA ASP A 106 -4.45 -8.54 3.65
C ASP A 106 -4.74 -9.49 2.49
N ALA A 107 -4.00 -10.59 2.41
CA ALA A 107 -4.15 -11.60 1.38
C ALA A 107 -5.52 -12.30 1.42
N ALA A 108 -6.23 -12.23 2.56
CA ALA A 108 -7.60 -12.71 2.69
C ALA A 108 -8.65 -11.79 2.02
N LEU A 109 -8.30 -10.54 1.69
CA LEU A 109 -9.21 -9.61 1.03
C LEU A 109 -9.20 -9.80 -0.49
N THR A 110 -10.38 -9.68 -1.10
CA THR A 110 -10.48 -9.60 -2.56
C THR A 110 -10.20 -8.17 -3.01
N ILE A 111 -9.25 -8.02 -3.94
CA ILE A 111 -8.92 -6.74 -4.56
C ILE A 111 -9.76 -6.58 -5.82
N ALA A 112 -10.65 -5.59 -5.85
CA ALA A 112 -11.54 -5.31 -6.97
C ALA A 112 -10.91 -4.36 -8.00
N GLY A 113 -9.96 -3.53 -7.57
CA GLY A 113 -9.25 -2.59 -8.41
C GLY A 113 -8.09 -1.95 -7.67
N ALA A 114 -7.13 -1.41 -8.42
CA ALA A 114 -6.06 -0.59 -7.86
C ALA A 114 -5.47 0.31 -8.93
N GLY A 115 -4.91 1.44 -8.53
CA GLY A 115 -4.31 2.37 -9.46
C GLY A 115 -3.49 3.45 -8.78
N VAL A 116 -2.69 4.12 -9.61
CA VAL A 116 -2.06 5.39 -9.26
C VAL A 116 -2.84 6.47 -10.00
N PHE A 117 -3.30 7.49 -9.29
CA PHE A 117 -3.92 8.65 -9.91
C PHE A 117 -2.84 9.56 -10.51
N TRP A 118 -2.32 9.10 -11.64
CA TRP A 118 -1.44 9.84 -12.54
C TRP A 118 -2.05 9.73 -13.94
N PRO A 119 -2.93 10.68 -14.30
CA PRO A 119 -3.68 10.60 -15.54
C PRO A 119 -2.76 10.75 -16.77
N ALA A 120 -3.20 10.20 -17.90
CA ALA A 120 -2.55 10.41 -19.19
C ALA A 120 -2.46 11.92 -19.54
N PRO A 121 -1.45 12.37 -20.30
CA PRO A 121 -1.22 13.80 -20.58
C PRO A 121 -2.44 14.57 -21.13
N GLU A 122 -3.31 13.89 -21.89
CA GLU A 122 -4.51 14.44 -22.50
C GLU A 122 -5.73 14.49 -21.57
N ALA A 123 -5.68 13.83 -20.40
CA ALA A 123 -6.80 13.81 -19.48
C ALA A 123 -6.98 15.16 -18.79
N ALA A 124 -8.24 15.52 -18.50
CA ALA A 124 -8.60 16.84 -17.99
C ALA A 124 -7.86 17.29 -16.71
N LEU A 125 -7.47 16.33 -15.86
CA LEU A 125 -6.78 16.60 -14.60
C LEU A 125 -5.24 16.49 -14.68
N ALA A 126 -4.67 16.21 -15.85
CA ALA A 126 -3.22 16.05 -16.02
C ALA A 126 -2.42 17.26 -15.57
N GLY A 127 -2.82 18.46 -15.99
CA GLY A 127 -2.18 19.71 -15.57
C GLY A 127 -2.27 19.95 -14.07
N THR A 128 -3.40 19.60 -13.44
CA THR A 128 -3.58 19.73 -11.98
C THR A 128 -2.69 18.78 -11.20
N VAL A 129 -2.59 17.51 -11.64
CA VAL A 129 -1.73 16.52 -10.99
C VAL A 129 -0.25 16.89 -11.17
N ALA A 130 0.16 17.31 -12.36
CA ALA A 130 1.54 17.73 -12.64
C ALA A 130 1.97 18.97 -11.85
N ALA A 131 1.07 19.91 -11.58
CA ALA A 131 1.35 21.08 -10.75
C ALA A 131 1.28 20.80 -9.23
N GLY A 132 0.89 19.59 -8.85
CA GLY A 132 0.72 19.16 -7.47
C GLY A 132 2.02 18.66 -6.81
N PRO A 133 1.91 17.97 -5.66
CA PRO A 133 3.07 17.37 -5.01
C PRO A 133 3.70 16.26 -5.87
N SER A 134 4.96 15.92 -5.61
CA SER A 134 5.67 14.85 -6.32
C SER A 134 4.97 13.50 -6.19
N HIS A 135 4.36 13.21 -5.04
CA HIS A 135 3.62 11.97 -4.82
C HIS A 135 2.24 12.00 -5.49
N ARG A 136 1.84 10.85 -6.03
CA ARG A 136 0.55 10.61 -6.65
C ARG A 136 -0.32 9.79 -5.72
N LEU A 137 -1.64 10.00 -5.80
CA LEU A 137 -2.58 9.25 -4.98
C LEU A 137 -2.60 7.79 -5.42
N VAL A 138 -2.36 6.87 -4.48
CA VAL A 138 -2.43 5.43 -4.69
C VAL A 138 -3.69 4.89 -4.02
N TRP A 139 -4.43 4.04 -4.72
CA TRP A 139 -5.68 3.48 -4.21
C TRP A 139 -5.78 1.98 -4.52
N ALA A 140 -6.57 1.29 -3.69
CA ALA A 140 -7.05 -0.05 -3.96
C ALA A 140 -8.48 -0.19 -3.44
N ASP A 141 -9.34 -0.79 -4.26
CA ASP A 141 -10.70 -1.17 -3.88
C ASP A 141 -10.66 -2.60 -3.34
N VAL A 142 -11.20 -2.80 -2.12
CA VAL A 142 -11.25 -4.10 -1.46
C VAL A 142 -12.67 -4.48 -1.11
N VAL A 143 -12.97 -5.78 -1.22
CA VAL A 143 -14.23 -6.36 -0.76
C VAL A 143 -14.00 -6.90 0.65
N LEU A 144 -14.75 -6.37 1.61
CA LEU A 144 -14.74 -6.87 2.97
C LEU A 144 -15.52 -8.19 3.04
N PRO A 145 -15.05 -9.17 3.83
CA PRO A 145 -15.84 -10.36 4.09
C PRO A 145 -17.16 -9.97 4.75
N GLU A 146 -18.24 -10.69 4.45
CA GLU A 146 -19.47 -10.58 5.23
C GLU A 146 -19.12 -10.83 6.69
N ALA A 147 -19.56 -9.93 7.58
CA ALA A 147 -19.37 -10.13 9.00
C ALA A 147 -20.06 -11.45 9.39
N GLU A 148 -19.32 -12.37 10.00
CA GLU A 148 -19.98 -13.53 10.60
C GLU A 148 -21.08 -13.02 11.53
N PRO A 149 -22.32 -13.54 11.43
CA PRO A 149 -23.36 -13.16 12.35
C PRO A 149 -22.87 -13.49 13.75
N ALA A 150 -22.81 -12.47 14.62
CA ALA A 150 -22.37 -12.63 15.99
C ALA A 150 -23.10 -13.83 16.61
N THR A 151 -22.39 -14.91 16.88
CA THR A 151 -22.94 -16.08 17.53
C THR A 151 -23.40 -15.59 18.90
N SER A 152 -24.73 -15.51 19.09
CA SER A 152 -25.34 -15.09 20.34
C SER A 152 -25.02 -16.14 21.41
N ALA A 153 -23.91 -15.95 22.12
CA ALA A 153 -23.64 -16.62 23.38
C ALA A 153 -24.44 -15.93 24.49
N ALA A 154 -25.77 -16.05 24.47
CA ALA A 154 -26.62 -15.63 25.59
C ALA A 154 -28.00 -16.29 25.57
N LYS A 155 -28.11 -17.48 26.18
CA LYS A 155 -29.10 -17.84 27.22
C LYS A 155 -29.23 -19.35 27.35
N THR A 156 -28.59 -19.94 28.36
CA THR A 156 -29.32 -20.75 29.36
C THR A 156 -28.47 -20.85 30.63
N ALA A 157 -28.61 -19.86 31.52
CA ALA A 157 -28.34 -20.07 32.93
C ALA A 157 -29.59 -19.62 33.70
N SER A 158 -30.01 -20.47 34.63
CA SER A 158 -30.99 -20.23 35.67
C SER A 158 -32.46 -20.24 35.25
N ALA A 159 -33.03 -21.45 35.21
CA ALA A 159 -34.33 -21.63 35.84
C ALA A 159 -34.09 -21.71 37.36
N GLU A 160 -34.41 -20.61 38.04
CA GLU A 160 -34.63 -20.53 39.50
C GLU A 160 -35.59 -21.66 39.94
N LEU A 161 -35.33 -22.39 41.01
CA LEU A 161 -35.73 -21.99 42.37
C LEU A 161 -37.13 -21.34 42.38
N GLY A 162 -38.18 -22.15 42.29
CA GLY A 162 -39.55 -21.65 42.29
C GLY A 162 -40.66 -22.68 42.43
N ARG A 163 -40.53 -23.60 43.40
CA ARG A 163 -41.58 -24.25 44.25
C ARG A 163 -41.26 -25.71 44.55
#